data_AF-A0AAV0CI25-F1
#
_entry.id   AF-A0AAV0CI25-F1
#
_cell.length_a   1.000
_cell.length_b   1.000
_cell.length_c   1.000
_cell.angle_alpha   90.00
_cell.angle_beta   90.00
_cell.angle_gamma   90.00
#
_symmetry.space_group_name_H-M   'P 1'
#
loop_
_entity.id
_entity.type
_entity.pdbx_description
1 polymer ?
#
loop_
_entity_poly.entity_id
_entity_poly.type
_entity_poly.pdbx_seq_one_letter_code
_entity_poly.pdbx_strand_id
1 'polypeptide(L)'
;MHWYNSKKIIVFDIGKEEFRKMAVPRTDGSIERQLVCINGCLSLVGFDKHGCSAFEVWVLGDYHNSASWFKSFTVTYTSLAPPKLVGCWKNDELLFQNSKNLLSCDLLSGSFECLQSLDSEADATIFNYFETFESVYGCGVQELQTNDSPSMMGYGGPTKAQKSSREKQEKGETQTDGSKKKKDNFLSVGFKLKL
;
A
#
# COMPACT_ATOMS: atom_id res chain seq x y z
N MET A 1 0.15 4.50 -12.92
CA MET A 1 0.52 5.89 -12.53
C MET A 1 -0.76 6.71 -12.32
N HIS A 2 -0.75 7.73 -11.45
CA HIS A 2 -1.95 8.49 -11.07
C HIS A 2 -1.72 9.99 -11.18
N TRP A 3 -2.74 10.70 -11.65
CA TRP A 3 -2.82 12.16 -11.59
C TRP A 3 -4.22 12.53 -11.11
N TYR A 4 -4.38 13.70 -10.51
CA TYR A 4 -5.69 14.14 -10.07
C TYR A 4 -5.95 15.59 -10.49
N ASN A 5 -7.23 15.91 -10.56
CA ASN A 5 -7.71 17.28 -10.47
C ASN A 5 -8.86 17.35 -9.47
N SER A 6 -9.47 18.52 -9.30
CA SER A 6 -10.54 18.73 -8.30
C SER A 6 -11.79 17.85 -8.47
N LYS A 7 -11.95 17.11 -9.57
CA LYS A 7 -13.16 16.32 -9.86
C LYS A 7 -12.90 14.84 -10.21
N LYS A 8 -11.67 14.47 -10.58
CA LYS A 8 -11.37 13.12 -11.07
C LYS A 8 -9.91 12.76 -10.85
N ILE A 9 -9.68 11.46 -10.69
CA ILE A 9 -8.35 10.85 -10.75
C ILE A 9 -8.21 10.24 -12.15
N ILE A 10 -7.10 10.53 -12.82
CA ILE A 10 -6.69 9.87 -14.05
C ILE A 10 -5.70 8.78 -13.66
N VAL A 11 -6.01 7.57 -14.07
CA VAL A 11 -5.22 6.37 -13.80
C VAL A 11 -4.67 5.85 -15.12
N PHE A 12 -3.37 5.64 -15.19
CA PHE A 12 -2.75 4.85 -16.25
C PHE A 12 -2.57 3.42 -15.76
N ASP A 13 -3.33 2.50 -16.38
CA ASP A 13 -3.26 1.06 -16.17
C ASP A 13 -2.12 0.52 -17.02
N ILE A 14 -1.06 0.04 -16.38
CA ILE A 14 0.13 -0.47 -17.09
C ILE A 14 -0.18 -1.80 -17.77
N GLY A 15 -1.03 -2.65 -17.19
CA GLY A 15 -1.36 -3.95 -17.76
C GLY A 15 -2.21 -3.86 -19.03
N LYS A 16 -2.98 -2.77 -19.17
CA LYS A 16 -3.80 -2.49 -20.35
C LYS A 16 -3.24 -1.39 -21.25
N GLU A 17 -2.19 -0.70 -20.81
CA GLU A 17 -1.60 0.47 -21.46
C GLU A 17 -2.63 1.59 -21.76
N GLU A 18 -3.62 1.75 -20.88
CA GLU A 18 -4.76 2.65 -21.09
C GLU A 18 -4.95 3.65 -19.96
N PHE A 19 -5.47 4.83 -20.32
CA PHE A 19 -5.93 5.82 -19.35
C PHE A 19 -7.40 5.60 -19.01
N ARG A 20 -7.69 5.45 -17.72
CA ARG A 20 -9.07 5.43 -17.21
C ARG A 20 -9.31 6.56 -16.22
N LYS A 21 -10.58 6.96 -16.11
CA LYS A 21 -11.03 7.94 -15.11
C LYS A 21 -11.55 7.19 -13.89
N MET A 22 -11.19 7.69 -12.72
CA MET A 22 -11.66 7.20 -11.42
C MET A 22 -12.31 8.36 -10.67
N ALA A 23 -13.45 8.07 -10.04
CA ALA A 23 -14.15 9.03 -9.21
C ALA A 23 -13.32 9.33 -7.94
N VAL A 24 -13.35 10.60 -7.52
CA VAL A 24 -12.87 11.00 -6.20
C VAL A 24 -13.97 10.77 -5.16
N PRO A 25 -13.62 10.41 -3.92
CA PRO A 25 -14.59 10.41 -2.83
C PRO A 25 -15.21 11.80 -2.68
N ARG A 26 -16.48 11.81 -2.29
CA ARG A 26 -17.21 13.07 -2.07
C ARG A 26 -16.75 13.66 -0.74
N THR A 27 -15.74 14.51 -0.80
CA THR A 27 -15.38 15.37 0.35
C THR A 27 -16.21 16.64 0.29
N ASP A 28 -16.84 16.98 1.39
CA ASP A 28 -17.71 18.14 1.56
C ASP A 28 -16.88 19.42 1.66
N GLY A 29 -16.43 19.89 0.49
CA GLY A 29 -15.86 21.21 0.38
C GLY A 29 -14.38 21.31 0.72
N SER A 30 -13.60 20.24 0.72
CA SER A 30 -12.15 20.37 0.93
C SER A 30 -11.48 21.34 -0.07
N ILE A 31 -10.66 22.28 0.41
CA ILE A 31 -9.95 23.28 -0.43
C ILE A 31 -8.80 22.61 -1.17
N GLU A 32 -8.07 21.76 -0.45
CA GLU A 32 -6.87 21.10 -0.94
C GLU A 32 -7.02 19.60 -0.76
N ARG A 33 -6.55 18.88 -1.78
CA ARG A 33 -6.53 17.42 -1.79
C ARG A 33 -5.21 16.96 -2.35
N GLN A 34 -4.69 15.86 -1.84
CA GLN A 34 -3.49 15.23 -2.37
C GLN A 34 -3.65 13.72 -2.35
N LEU A 35 -3.12 13.09 -3.40
CA LEU A 35 -3.02 11.63 -3.46
C LEU A 35 -1.73 11.18 -2.78
N VAL A 36 -1.86 10.18 -1.92
CA VAL A 36 -0.76 9.53 -1.22
C VAL A 36 -0.97 8.01 -1.24
N CYS A 37 0.08 7.27 -0.89
CA CYS A 37 0.00 5.83 -0.67
C CYS A 37 0.08 5.59 0.84
N ILE A 38 -0.92 4.92 1.43
CA ILE A 38 -0.96 4.58 2.86
C ILE A 38 -1.23 3.08 2.94
N ASN A 39 -0.36 2.34 3.60
CA ASN A 39 -0.37 0.87 3.71
C ASN A 39 -0.45 0.17 2.34
N GLY A 40 0.20 0.75 1.32
CA GLY A 40 0.13 0.24 -0.06
C GLY A 40 -1.18 0.54 -0.81
N CYS A 41 -2.13 1.21 -0.18
CA CYS A 41 -3.40 1.59 -0.78
C CYS A 41 -3.40 3.03 -1.28
N LEU A 42 -4.01 3.26 -2.45
CA LEU A 42 -4.24 4.60 -2.95
C LEU A 42 -5.17 5.34 -1.99
N SER A 43 -4.71 6.48 -1.48
CA SER A 43 -5.40 7.26 -0.47
C SER A 43 -5.49 8.72 -0.89
N LEU A 44 -6.55 9.38 -0.44
CA LEU A 44 -6.79 10.80 -0.67
C LEU A 44 -6.87 11.51 0.67
N VAL A 45 -6.00 12.49 0.88
CA VAL A 45 -6.06 13.39 2.03
C VAL A 45 -6.74 14.67 1.59
N GLY A 46 -7.74 15.13 2.35
CA GLY A 46 -8.48 16.35 2.09
C GLY A 46 -8.56 17.25 3.31
N PHE A 47 -8.33 18.55 3.13
CA PHE A 47 -8.41 19.56 4.19
C PHE A 47 -9.71 20.35 4.09
N ASP A 48 -10.40 20.54 5.22
CA ASP A 48 -11.67 21.26 5.25
C ASP A 48 -11.51 22.74 4.85
N LYS A 49 -12.48 23.28 4.10
CA LYS A 49 -12.58 24.70 3.76
C LYS A 49 -13.06 25.60 4.87
N HIS A 50 -13.71 25.04 5.87
CA HIS A 50 -14.42 25.83 6.87
C HIS A 50 -13.52 26.37 7.98
N GLY A 51 -12.20 26.30 7.82
CA GLY A 51 -11.26 26.69 8.87
C GLY A 51 -11.28 25.73 10.06
N CYS A 52 -11.97 24.59 9.94
CA CYS A 52 -11.81 23.50 10.87
C CYS A 52 -10.38 22.99 10.73
N SER A 53 -9.64 23.02 11.84
CA SER A 53 -8.30 22.49 11.94
C SER A 53 -8.37 20.95 11.91
N ALA A 54 -8.81 20.38 10.80
CA ALA A 54 -8.92 18.94 10.60
C ALA A 54 -8.68 18.56 9.14
N PHE A 55 -8.19 17.34 8.94
CA PHE A 55 -8.13 16.71 7.64
C PHE A 55 -8.74 15.32 7.69
N GLU A 56 -9.23 14.89 6.53
CA GLU A 56 -9.80 13.56 6.34
C GLU A 56 -8.90 12.73 5.46
N VAL A 57 -8.80 11.44 5.78
CA VAL A 57 -8.09 10.45 4.98
C VAL A 57 -9.10 9.44 4.46
N TRP A 58 -9.17 9.33 3.13
CA TRP A 58 -9.99 8.37 2.42
C TRP A 58 -9.08 7.32 1.79
N VAL A 59 -9.40 6.05 1.99
CA VAL A 59 -8.64 4.92 1.45
C VAL A 59 -9.50 4.21 0.41
N LEU A 60 -8.89 3.88 -0.73
CA LEU A 60 -9.55 3.08 -1.76
C LEU A 60 -9.42 1.60 -1.41
N GLY A 61 -10.53 0.93 -1.10
CA GLY A 61 -10.52 -0.48 -0.70
C GLY A 61 -10.24 -1.45 -1.84
N ASP A 62 -10.81 -1.18 -3.02
CA ASP A 62 -10.59 -1.94 -4.24
C ASP A 62 -10.26 -0.98 -5.39
N TYR A 63 -9.05 -1.12 -5.89
CA TYR A 63 -8.52 -0.29 -6.97
C TYR A 63 -9.36 -0.35 -8.26
N HIS A 64 -10.01 -1.48 -8.52
CA HIS A 64 -10.87 -1.65 -9.71
C HIS A 64 -12.28 -1.11 -9.49
N ASN A 65 -12.70 -0.93 -8.25
CA ASN A 65 -14.00 -0.37 -7.90
C ASN A 65 -13.87 1.05 -7.34
N SER A 66 -14.09 2.06 -8.19
CA SER A 66 -14.03 3.47 -7.78
C SER A 66 -15.10 3.89 -6.76
N ALA A 67 -16.10 3.06 -6.48
CA ALA A 67 -17.07 3.31 -5.41
C ALA A 67 -16.61 2.77 -4.05
N SER A 68 -15.47 2.07 -3.98
CA SER A 68 -14.92 1.46 -2.77
C SER A 68 -14.11 2.41 -1.88
N TRP A 69 -14.19 3.71 -2.12
CA TRP A 69 -13.62 4.68 -1.20
C TRP A 69 -14.35 4.64 0.14
N PHE A 70 -13.59 4.54 1.22
CA PHE A 70 -14.12 4.68 2.57
C PHE A 70 -13.27 5.68 3.36
N LYS A 71 -13.95 6.46 4.20
CA LYS A 71 -13.30 7.39 5.11
C LYS A 71 -12.65 6.59 6.22
N SER A 72 -11.32 6.66 6.31
CA SER A 72 -10.53 5.86 7.25
C SER A 72 -10.22 6.67 8.51
N PHE A 73 -9.81 7.93 8.36
CA PHE A 73 -9.38 8.75 9.49
C PHE A 73 -9.92 10.19 9.40
N THR A 74 -10.12 10.79 10.56
CA THR A 74 -10.28 12.25 10.74
C THR A 74 -9.33 12.67 11.82
N VAL A 75 -8.37 13.53 11.48
CA VAL A 75 -7.37 14.01 12.41
C VAL A 75 -7.56 15.50 12.59
N THR A 76 -7.70 15.93 13.84
CA THR A 76 -7.78 17.33 14.23
C THR A 76 -6.41 17.85 14.66
N TYR A 77 -6.10 19.09 14.31
CA TYR A 77 -4.90 19.82 14.71
C TYR A 77 -5.29 21.17 15.33
N THR A 78 -4.34 21.89 15.93
CA THR A 78 -4.61 23.15 16.66
C THR A 78 -4.13 24.41 15.92
N SER A 79 -3.54 24.24 14.73
CA SER A 79 -3.05 25.34 13.90
C SER A 79 -4.18 26.15 13.24
N LEU A 80 -3.98 27.47 13.14
CA LEU A 80 -4.86 28.43 12.46
C LEU A 80 -4.81 28.30 10.92
N ALA A 81 -3.76 27.67 10.38
CA ALA A 81 -3.64 27.37 8.96
C ALA A 81 -3.44 25.87 8.75
N PRO A 82 -4.05 25.27 7.70
CA PRO A 82 -3.77 23.89 7.34
C PRO A 82 -2.29 23.75 7.00
N PRO A 83 -1.57 22.81 7.64
CA PRO A 83 -0.19 22.56 7.26
C PRO A 83 -0.19 21.90 5.88
N LYS A 84 0.80 22.24 5.05
CA LYS A 84 0.95 21.69 3.70
C LYS A 84 1.29 20.21 3.81
N LEU A 85 0.52 19.33 3.19
CA LEU A 85 0.89 17.92 3.10
C LEU A 85 2.06 17.79 2.11
N VAL A 86 3.15 17.20 2.56
CA VAL A 86 4.34 16.97 1.74
C VAL A 86 4.26 15.59 1.10
N GLY A 87 3.79 14.59 1.84
CA GLY A 87 3.62 13.23 1.34
C GLY A 87 3.46 12.22 2.48
N CYS A 88 3.72 10.96 2.15
CA CYS A 88 3.76 9.87 3.12
C CYS A 88 5.21 9.43 3.34
N TRP A 89 5.54 9.07 4.57
CA TRP A 89 6.86 8.64 5.03
C TRP A 89 6.74 7.29 5.75
N LYS A 90 7.87 6.81 6.28
CA LYS A 90 8.02 5.55 7.01
C LYS A 90 6.80 5.22 7.88
N ASN A 91 6.43 3.94 7.92
CA ASN A 91 5.32 3.42 8.72
C ASN A 91 3.96 4.06 8.39
N ASP A 92 3.80 4.53 7.15
CA ASP A 92 2.56 5.15 6.66
C ASP A 92 2.16 6.44 7.40
N GLU A 93 3.12 7.08 8.05
CA GLU A 93 2.96 8.40 8.64
C GLU A 93 2.84 9.47 7.55
N LEU A 94 2.06 10.50 7.81
CA LEU A 94 1.93 11.64 6.91
C LEU A 94 2.89 12.75 7.31
N LEU A 95 3.63 13.28 6.33
CA LEU A 95 4.51 14.42 6.55
C LEU A 95 3.84 15.71 6.17
N PHE A 96 3.85 16.64 7.09
CA PHE A 96 3.29 17.96 6.93
C PHE A 96 4.37 19.02 7.10
N GLN A 97 4.24 20.12 6.37
CA GLN A 97 5.09 21.28 6.53
C GLN A 97 4.26 22.47 7.01
N ASN A 98 4.71 23.09 8.10
CA ASN A 98 4.34 24.47 8.42
C ASN A 98 5.50 25.40 8.07
N SER A 99 5.35 26.72 8.30
CA SER A 99 6.32 27.72 7.84
C SER A 99 7.78 27.46 8.22
N LYS A 100 8.03 26.76 9.33
CA LYS A 100 9.40 26.52 9.84
C LYS A 100 9.65 25.11 10.32
N ASN A 101 8.71 24.18 10.17
CA ASN A 101 8.87 22.84 10.70
C ASN A 101 8.30 21.79 9.75
N LEU A 102 9.04 20.69 9.65
CA LEU A 102 8.54 19.44 9.14
C LEU A 102 7.97 18.63 10.30
N LEU A 103 6.72 18.21 10.16
CA LEU A 103 5.96 17.47 11.15
C LEU A 103 5.66 16.08 10.62
N SER A 104 5.77 15.06 11.47
CA SER A 104 5.15 13.76 11.22
C SER A 104 3.79 13.70 11.90
N CYS A 105 2.86 12.95 11.31
CA CYS A 105 1.54 12.70 11.85
C CYS A 105 1.28 11.20 11.82
N ASP A 106 1.10 10.61 13.00
CA ASP A 106 0.60 9.25 13.13
C ASP A 106 -0.92 9.26 13.00
N LEU A 107 -1.43 8.57 11.98
CA LEU A 107 -2.86 8.50 11.69
C LEU A 107 -3.66 7.75 12.75
N LEU A 108 -3.02 6.84 13.50
CA LEU A 108 -3.70 6.04 14.53
C LEU A 108 -3.93 6.86 15.80
N SER A 109 -2.90 7.56 16.27
CA SER A 109 -3.02 8.44 17.44
C SER A 109 -3.58 9.83 17.09
N GLY A 110 -3.47 10.26 15.84
CA GLY A 110 -3.71 11.64 15.43
C GLY A 110 -2.69 12.63 15.99
N SER A 111 -1.56 12.14 16.53
CA SER A 111 -0.55 12.99 17.15
C SER A 111 0.42 13.53 16.11
N PHE A 112 0.98 14.71 16.41
CA PHE A 112 1.99 15.35 15.57
C PHE A 112 3.31 15.45 16.31
N GLU A 113 4.39 15.13 15.62
CA GLU A 113 5.76 15.25 16.12
C GLU A 113 6.58 16.16 15.20
N CYS A 114 7.37 17.06 15.78
CA CYS A 114 8.29 17.89 15.02
C CYS A 114 9.55 17.09 14.68
N LEU A 115 9.78 16.83 13.40
CA LEU A 115 10.96 16.11 12.93
C LEU A 115 12.16 17.03 12.74
N GLN A 116 11.92 18.22 12.20
CA GLN A 116 12.98 19.15 11.86
C GLN A 116 12.45 20.58 11.85
N SER A 117 13.25 21.51 12.40
CA SER A 117 13.07 22.94 12.19
C SER A 117 13.88 23.39 10.98
N LEU A 118 13.27 24.21 10.13
CA LEU A 118 13.85 24.75 8.91
C LEU A 118 14.32 26.17 9.19
N ASP A 119 15.58 26.45 8.88
CA ASP A 119 16.19 27.78 9.04
C ASP A 119 15.64 28.81 8.04
N SER A 120 14.96 28.35 6.99
CA SER A 120 14.29 29.19 6.00
C SER A 120 12.92 28.63 5.63
N GLU A 121 12.04 29.49 5.12
CA GLU A 121 10.68 29.13 4.68
C GLU A 121 10.66 28.39 3.33
N ALA A 122 11.71 27.63 3.01
CA ALA A 122 11.76 26.88 1.76
C ALA A 122 10.72 25.75 1.76
N ASP A 123 10.01 25.60 0.65
CA ASP A 123 9.08 24.50 0.44
C ASP A 123 9.83 23.16 0.43
N ALA A 124 9.49 22.28 1.37
CA ALA A 124 9.97 20.92 1.41
C ALA A 124 9.31 20.12 0.29
N THR A 125 10.12 19.30 -0.38
CA THR A 125 9.67 18.33 -1.37
C THR A 125 10.25 16.97 -1.02
N ILE A 126 9.41 15.94 -0.99
CA ILE A 126 9.85 14.57 -0.78
C ILE A 126 10.13 13.95 -2.15
N PHE A 127 11.35 13.44 -2.31
CA PHE A 127 11.70 12.59 -3.44
C PHE A 127 11.70 11.14 -2.94
N ASN A 128 10.77 10.34 -3.46
CA ASN A 128 10.78 8.90 -3.24
C ASN A 128 11.92 8.31 -4.07
N TYR A 129 13.07 8.13 -3.44
CA TYR A 129 14.22 7.48 -4.04
C TYR A 129 14.12 5.98 -3.83
N PHE A 130 14.08 5.22 -4.93
CA PHE A 130 14.11 3.76 -4.89
C PHE A 130 15.36 3.29 -5.64
N GLU A 131 16.32 2.73 -4.92
CA GLU A 131 17.45 2.02 -5.52
C GLU A 131 17.03 0.58 -5.85
N THR A 132 16.90 0.26 -7.14
CA THR A 132 16.87 -1.12 -7.58
C THR A 132 18.30 -1.64 -7.62
N PHE A 133 18.69 -2.43 -6.61
CA PHE A 133 19.94 -3.19 -6.67
C PHE A 133 19.77 -4.35 -7.67
N GLU A 134 20.17 -4.14 -8.92
CA GLU A 134 20.38 -5.27 -9.82
C GLU A 134 21.64 -6.01 -9.36
N SER A 135 21.48 -7.24 -8.88
CA SER A 135 22.62 -8.12 -8.67
C SER A 135 23.21 -8.48 -10.03
N VAL A 136 24.34 -7.85 -10.39
CA VAL A 136 25.17 -8.31 -11.50
C VAL A 136 25.83 -9.61 -11.05
N TYR A 137 25.14 -10.74 -11.21
CA TYR A 137 25.80 -12.03 -11.18
C TYR A 137 26.71 -12.07 -12.41
N GLY A 138 27.98 -11.76 -12.19
CA GLY A 138 29.03 -11.94 -13.18
C GLY A 138 29.04 -13.39 -13.65
N CYS A 139 28.81 -13.58 -14.94
CA CYS A 139 28.97 -14.84 -15.64
C CYS A 139 30.44 -15.28 -15.50
N GLY A 140 30.71 -16.18 -14.56
CA GLY A 140 31.98 -16.88 -14.44
C GLY A 140 32.07 -17.98 -15.50
N VAL A 141 32.68 -17.64 -16.62
CA VAL A 141 33.46 -18.47 -17.57
C VAL A 141 33.07 -19.97 -17.64
N GLN A 142 32.41 -20.37 -18.73
CA GLN A 142 32.43 -21.76 -19.18
C GLN A 142 33.83 -22.12 -19.66
N GLU A 143 34.48 -23.06 -19.00
CA GLU A 143 35.68 -23.73 -19.49
C GLU A 143 35.31 -24.52 -20.76
N LEU A 144 36.02 -24.22 -21.85
CA LEU A 144 35.92 -24.89 -23.14
C LEU A 144 36.16 -26.40 -22.97
N GLN A 145 35.16 -27.19 -23.36
CA GLN A 145 35.29 -28.63 -23.55
C GLN A 145 36.25 -28.93 -24.70
N THR A 146 37.15 -29.88 -24.51
CA THR A 146 37.74 -30.66 -25.60
C THR A 146 37.36 -32.13 -25.43
N ASN A 147 36.48 -32.57 -26.33
CA ASN A 147 36.36 -33.87 -26.99
C ASN A 147 36.76 -35.15 -26.24
N ASP A 148 35.81 -36.08 -26.09
CA ASP A 148 35.84 -37.33 -26.87
C ASP A 148 34.50 -38.12 -26.80
N SER A 149 34.30 -38.92 -27.84
CA SER A 149 33.05 -39.50 -28.38
C SER A 149 32.51 -40.77 -27.65
N PRO A 150 31.33 -41.31 -28.07
CA PRO A 150 30.36 -42.01 -27.19
C PRO A 150 30.33 -43.55 -27.29
N SER A 151 29.74 -44.23 -26.30
CA SER A 151 29.23 -45.62 -26.40
C SER A 151 28.01 -45.80 -25.46
N MET A 152 26.80 -45.99 -25.98
CA MET A 152 26.11 -47.27 -26.28
C MET A 152 25.45 -48.00 -25.09
N MET A 153 24.12 -48.05 -25.18
CA MET A 153 23.16 -49.07 -24.69
C MET A 153 22.87 -49.23 -23.19
N GLY A 154 21.58 -49.24 -22.87
CA GLY A 154 21.05 -49.74 -21.59
C GLY A 154 19.54 -49.61 -21.48
N TYR A 155 18.82 -50.67 -21.84
CA TYR A 155 17.37 -50.85 -21.80
C TYR A 155 16.75 -50.75 -20.39
N GLY A 156 15.48 -50.32 -20.29
CA GLY A 156 14.66 -50.57 -19.09
C GLY A 156 13.36 -49.77 -19.05
N GLY A 157 12.23 -50.43 -19.31
CA GLY A 157 10.90 -49.84 -19.43
C GLY A 157 10.19 -49.42 -18.13
N PRO A 158 8.89 -49.06 -18.22
CA PRO A 158 8.18 -48.30 -17.20
C PRO A 158 7.42 -49.19 -16.22
N THR A 159 7.24 -48.73 -14.98
CA THR A 159 6.28 -49.34 -14.05
C THR A 159 5.26 -48.31 -13.58
N LYS A 160 3.98 -48.59 -13.88
CA LYS A 160 2.79 -47.91 -13.36
C LYS A 160 2.33 -48.55 -12.05
N ALA A 161 1.42 -47.84 -11.38
CA ALA A 161 0.50 -48.27 -10.32
C ALA A 161 1.08 -48.12 -8.89
N GLN A 162 0.32 -47.79 -7.84
CA GLN A 162 -1.13 -47.88 -7.66
C GLN A 162 -1.59 -47.04 -6.45
N LYS A 163 -2.86 -46.66 -6.51
CA LYS A 163 -3.78 -46.16 -5.47
C LYS A 163 -3.47 -46.52 -4.00
N SER A 164 -3.83 -45.60 -3.10
CA SER A 164 -4.48 -45.97 -1.84
C SER A 164 -5.37 -44.84 -1.32
N SER A 165 -6.63 -45.20 -1.07
CA SER A 165 -7.73 -44.41 -0.53
C SER A 165 -8.04 -44.88 0.90
N ARG A 166 -8.38 -43.95 1.81
CA ARG A 166 -9.19 -44.11 3.05
C ARG A 166 -9.21 -42.74 3.72
N GLU A 167 -10.29 -41.97 3.88
CA GLU A 167 -11.67 -42.21 4.33
C GLU A 167 -11.79 -42.55 5.84
N LYS A 168 -12.23 -41.55 6.61
CA LYS A 168 -13.19 -41.53 7.75
C LYS A 168 -13.07 -40.17 8.48
N GLN A 169 -14.07 -39.28 8.55
CA GLN A 169 -15.29 -39.28 9.41
C GLN A 169 -14.97 -39.57 10.89
N GLU A 170 -15.47 -38.89 11.93
CA GLU A 170 -16.54 -37.90 12.12
C GLU A 170 -16.48 -37.42 13.60
N LYS A 171 -17.10 -36.25 13.89
CA LYS A 171 -17.79 -35.83 15.13
C LYS A 171 -17.03 -35.51 16.44
N GLY A 172 -17.46 -34.39 17.03
CA GLY A 172 -17.36 -34.09 18.46
C GLY A 172 -17.65 -32.63 18.81
N GLU A 173 -18.94 -32.24 18.81
CA GLU A 173 -19.41 -30.97 19.38
C GLU A 173 -19.25 -30.96 20.91
N THR A 174 -18.88 -29.82 21.50
CA THR A 174 -19.42 -29.41 22.81
C THR A 174 -19.45 -27.89 22.90
N GLN A 175 -20.66 -27.34 23.07
CA GLN A 175 -20.92 -25.96 23.46
C GLN A 175 -20.54 -25.73 24.92
N THR A 176 -19.89 -24.60 25.22
CA THR A 176 -20.04 -23.92 26.50
C THR A 176 -20.10 -22.41 26.29
N ASP A 177 -21.20 -21.85 26.75
CA ASP A 177 -21.56 -20.44 26.85
C ASP A 177 -20.62 -19.69 27.82
N GLY A 178 -20.36 -18.40 27.56
CA GLY A 178 -19.42 -17.60 28.32
C GLY A 178 -19.07 -16.25 27.69
N SER A 179 -20.04 -15.35 27.68
CA SER A 179 -19.93 -13.91 27.39
C SER A 179 -18.58 -13.28 27.75
N LYS A 180 -17.86 -12.74 26.75
CA LYS A 180 -16.88 -11.64 26.89
C LYS A 180 -16.54 -11.00 25.53
N LYS A 181 -16.97 -9.73 25.40
CA LYS A 181 -16.53 -8.65 24.49
C LYS A 181 -15.66 -9.05 23.28
N LYS A 182 -16.29 -9.08 22.10
CA LYS A 182 -15.66 -9.11 20.78
C LYS A 182 -14.82 -7.83 20.60
N LYS A 183 -13.49 -7.96 20.56
CA LYS A 183 -12.60 -6.98 19.93
C LYS A 183 -12.38 -7.45 18.49
N ASP A 184 -12.57 -6.52 17.57
CA ASP A 184 -12.49 -6.75 16.13
C ASP A 184 -11.05 -7.08 15.72
N ASN A 185 -10.82 -8.33 15.32
CA ASN A 185 -9.58 -8.80 14.70
C ASN A 185 -9.61 -8.53 13.18
N PHE A 186 -9.66 -7.27 12.76
CA PHE A 186 -9.72 -6.91 11.34
C PHE A 186 -8.35 -6.72 10.65
N LEU A 187 -7.22 -7.01 11.32
CA LEU A 187 -5.88 -6.79 10.75
C LEU A 187 -5.11 -8.04 10.31
N SER A 188 -5.74 -9.22 10.21
CA SER A 188 -5.03 -10.46 9.86
C SER A 188 -5.27 -11.01 8.45
N VAL A 189 -5.75 -10.19 7.50
CA VAL A 189 -5.81 -10.63 6.10
C VAL A 189 -4.75 -9.88 5.30
N GLY A 190 -3.54 -10.46 5.27
CA GLY A 190 -2.50 -10.02 4.35
C GLY A 190 -3.03 -10.07 2.92
N PHE A 191 -3.11 -8.90 2.29
CA PHE A 191 -3.47 -8.79 0.88
C PHE A 191 -2.31 -9.33 0.04
N LYS A 192 -2.46 -10.55 -0.50
CA LYS A 192 -1.55 -11.06 -1.53
C LYS A 192 -1.88 -10.37 -2.84
N LEU A 193 -1.01 -9.46 -3.26
CA LEU A 193 -0.95 -9.04 -4.66
C LEU A 193 -0.52 -10.26 -5.49
N LYS A 194 -1.40 -10.75 -6.36
CA LYS A 194 -0.97 -11.64 -7.45
C LYS A 194 -0.51 -10.73 -8.59
N LEU A 195 0.78 -10.78 -8.88
CA LEU A 195 1.37 -10.31 -10.13
C LEU A 195 0.95 -11.26 -11.27
#